data_AF-A0AA37PFP5-F1
#
_entry.id   AF-A0AA37PFP5-F1
#
_cell.length_a   1.000
_cell.length_b   1.000
_cell.length_c   1.000
_cell.angle_alpha   90.00
_cell.angle_beta   90.00
_cell.angle_gamma   90.00
#
_symmetry.space_group_name_H-M   'P 1'
#
loop_
_entity.id
_entity.type
_entity.pdbx_description
1 polymer ?
#
loop_
_entity_poly.entity_id
_entity_poly.type
_entity_poly.pdbx_seq_one_letter_code
_entity_poly.pdbx_strand_id
1 'polypeptide(L)'
;MATFSSRGLSREDVLSARESYFKSLAPSGVTKPGTSLRDGIFDDAKSPEDYPGIGAGSVKNAAPGETDKSAIFTSAALKAHTEDWYAGSEDGTVQGFCNHPILHDFISRFTLWGDNTLTVKRTLLRNNTPGNKAIGVHYDQSFMRYGEPTSVTAWVPIGDVRLEGGGLIYMQDGEKLGEEIENEFTAKAKAAGMSEDETKNAFNANMMTTGFLSEGPADFGRRYGKKWLVSAYEAGDVVFHSAHMIHASTKNHDPEGRIRLGTDLRFVDKSRPWDTVRHIHTTMI
;
A
#
# COMPACT_ATOMS: atom_id res chain seq x y z
N MET A 1 -3.18 16.10 2.55
CA MET A 1 -2.04 16.66 1.80
C MET A 1 -1.22 15.49 1.30
N ALA A 2 -0.63 15.57 0.09
CA ALA A 2 0.37 14.61 -0.37
C ALA A 2 1.69 15.37 -0.55
N THR A 3 2.76 14.88 0.07
CA THR A 3 4.09 15.51 0.00
C THR A 3 5.13 14.50 -0.44
N PHE A 4 6.02 14.93 -1.33
CA PHE A 4 7.06 14.09 -1.92
C PHE A 4 8.41 14.43 -1.29
N SER A 5 9.16 13.42 -0.86
CA SER A 5 10.54 13.57 -0.43
C SER A 5 11.45 12.74 -1.33
N SER A 6 12.22 13.42 -2.17
CA SER A 6 13.30 12.78 -2.92
C SER A 6 14.42 12.38 -1.95
N ARG A 7 14.90 11.13 -2.03
CA ARG A 7 15.98 10.61 -1.14
C ARG A 7 15.64 10.64 0.36
N GLY A 8 14.39 10.32 0.72
CA GLY A 8 13.97 10.15 2.12
C GLY A 8 14.61 8.94 2.82
N LEU A 9 15.03 7.93 2.05
CA LEU A 9 15.77 6.77 2.51
C LEU A 9 17.04 6.56 1.67
N SER A 10 18.00 5.80 2.20
CA SER A 10 19.16 5.35 1.42
C SER A 10 18.69 4.45 0.29
N ARG A 11 19.15 4.73 -0.93
CA ARG A 11 18.91 3.86 -2.09
C ARG A 11 19.38 2.43 -1.83
N GLU A 12 20.49 2.26 -1.12
CA GLU A 12 21.04 0.92 -0.83
C GLU A 12 20.14 0.13 0.10
N ASP A 13 19.60 0.75 1.15
CA ASP A 13 18.68 0.07 2.08
C ASP A 13 17.42 -0.39 1.34
N VAL A 14 16.90 0.45 0.45
CA VAL A 14 15.75 0.14 -0.40
C VAL A 14 16.04 -1.01 -1.36
N LEU A 15 17.19 -1.00 -2.05
CA LEU A 15 17.55 -2.07 -3.00
C LEU A 15 17.91 -3.38 -2.29
N SER A 16 18.46 -3.33 -1.09
CA SER A 16 18.71 -4.50 -0.23
C SER A 16 17.40 -5.15 0.22
N ALA A 17 16.41 -4.35 0.62
CA ALA A 17 15.06 -4.83 0.91
C ALA A 17 14.40 -5.44 -0.33
N ARG A 18 14.55 -4.82 -1.50
CA ARG A 18 14.07 -5.36 -2.78
C ARG A 18 14.66 -6.74 -3.09
N GLU A 19 15.97 -6.86 -2.97
CA GLU A 19 16.68 -8.12 -3.17
C GLU A 19 16.20 -9.22 -2.22
N SER A 20 16.00 -8.87 -0.94
CA SER A 20 15.51 -9.78 0.09
C SER A 20 14.09 -10.28 -0.22
N TYR A 21 13.21 -9.39 -0.69
CA TYR A 21 11.87 -9.73 -1.14
C TYR A 21 11.88 -10.72 -2.32
N PHE A 22 12.62 -10.45 -3.39
CA PHE A 22 12.65 -11.37 -4.53
C PHE A 22 13.40 -12.67 -4.23
N LYS A 23 14.33 -12.66 -3.28
CA LYS A 23 14.96 -13.88 -2.76
C LYS A 23 13.94 -14.76 -2.02
N SER A 24 13.05 -14.18 -1.19
CA SER A 24 12.01 -14.95 -0.50
C SER A 24 10.94 -15.49 -1.46
N LEU A 25 10.73 -14.82 -2.59
CA LEU A 25 9.86 -15.28 -3.67
C LEU A 25 10.47 -16.30 -4.63
N ALA A 26 11.76 -16.64 -4.51
CA ALA A 26 12.46 -17.54 -5.44
C ALA A 26 11.71 -18.86 -5.73
N PRO A 27 11.06 -19.53 -4.75
CA PRO A 27 10.30 -20.76 -5.01
C PRO A 27 9.13 -20.60 -6.00
N SER A 28 8.60 -19.38 -6.18
CA SER A 28 7.52 -19.11 -7.14
C SER A 28 8.00 -19.03 -8.59
N GLY A 29 9.29 -18.80 -8.81
CA GLY A 29 9.85 -18.57 -10.15
C GLY A 29 9.35 -17.30 -10.84
N VAL A 30 8.92 -16.28 -10.07
CA VAL A 30 8.38 -15.02 -10.61
C VAL A 30 9.42 -14.17 -11.34
N THR A 31 10.70 -14.27 -10.97
CA THR A 31 11.78 -13.47 -11.55
C THR A 31 12.48 -14.16 -12.71
N LYS A 32 12.84 -13.38 -13.72
CA LYS A 32 13.52 -13.85 -14.93
C LYS A 32 14.91 -14.41 -14.61
N PRO A 33 15.22 -15.66 -14.97
CA PRO A 33 16.55 -16.24 -14.74
C PRO A 33 17.66 -15.40 -15.37
N GLY A 34 18.80 -15.28 -14.67
CA GLY A 34 19.96 -14.51 -15.14
C GLY A 34 19.85 -13.00 -14.95
N THR A 35 18.76 -12.49 -14.38
CA THR A 35 18.61 -11.06 -14.01
C THR A 35 18.89 -10.84 -12.53
N SER A 36 19.24 -9.60 -12.17
CA SER A 36 19.44 -9.24 -10.76
C SER A 36 18.11 -9.24 -10.00
N LEU A 37 18.12 -9.77 -8.77
CA LEU A 37 16.96 -9.66 -7.87
C LEU A 37 16.68 -8.20 -7.48
N ARG A 38 17.70 -7.33 -7.50
CA ARG A 38 17.52 -5.89 -7.34
C ARG A 38 16.76 -5.26 -8.50
N ASP A 39 16.85 -5.85 -9.69
CA ASP A 39 16.02 -5.39 -10.80
C ASP A 39 14.59 -5.91 -10.67
N GLY A 40 14.40 -7.14 -10.22
CA GLY A 40 13.07 -7.73 -10.04
C GLY A 40 12.31 -7.81 -11.36
N ILE A 41 12.98 -8.29 -12.41
CA ILE A 41 12.41 -8.46 -13.74
C ILE A 41 11.50 -9.68 -13.75
N PHE A 42 10.26 -9.52 -14.20
CA PHE A 42 9.31 -10.61 -14.36
C PHE A 42 9.77 -11.59 -15.45
N ASP A 43 9.61 -12.89 -15.20
CA ASP A 43 9.84 -13.92 -16.22
C ASP A 43 8.71 -13.90 -17.26
N ASP A 44 8.97 -13.30 -18.42
CA ASP A 44 8.03 -13.15 -19.54
C ASP A 44 7.65 -14.49 -20.21
N ALA A 45 8.32 -15.60 -19.87
CA ALA A 45 7.89 -16.94 -20.25
C ALA A 45 6.73 -17.47 -19.36
N LYS A 46 6.37 -16.74 -18.29
CA LYS A 46 5.30 -17.10 -17.36
C LYS A 46 4.02 -16.31 -17.64
N SER A 47 2.89 -16.86 -17.19
CA SER A 47 1.59 -16.21 -17.23
C SER A 47 1.46 -15.25 -16.04
N PRO A 48 1.17 -13.94 -16.24
CA PRO A 48 0.96 -13.00 -15.15
C PRO A 48 -0.16 -13.40 -14.17
N GLU A 49 -1.14 -14.18 -14.62
CA GLU A 49 -2.24 -14.71 -13.81
C GLU A 49 -1.74 -15.61 -12.66
N ASP A 50 -0.59 -16.27 -12.84
CA ASP A 50 0.08 -17.06 -11.80
C ASP A 50 0.74 -16.18 -10.71
N TYR A 51 0.83 -14.86 -10.92
CA TYR A 51 1.56 -13.92 -10.06
C TYR A 51 0.77 -12.65 -9.78
N PRO A 52 -0.42 -12.76 -9.17
CA PRO A 52 -1.35 -11.65 -9.05
C PRO A 52 -0.83 -10.54 -8.12
N GLY A 53 -1.38 -9.34 -8.26
CA GLY A 53 -1.08 -8.22 -7.36
C GLY A 53 -1.68 -8.45 -5.97
N ILE A 54 -0.84 -8.45 -4.94
CA ILE A 54 -1.32 -8.55 -3.55
C ILE A 54 -2.12 -7.30 -3.18
N GLY A 55 -3.35 -7.50 -2.68
CA GLY A 55 -4.29 -6.43 -2.31
C GLY A 55 -5.06 -5.80 -3.47
N ALA A 56 -4.88 -6.26 -4.73
CA ALA A 56 -5.65 -5.80 -5.90
C ALA A 56 -6.97 -6.56 -6.10
N GLY A 57 -7.27 -7.55 -5.25
CA GLY A 57 -8.46 -8.39 -5.33
C GLY A 57 -9.72 -7.66 -4.85
N SER A 58 -10.86 -7.97 -5.49
CA SER A 58 -12.19 -7.44 -5.20
C SER A 58 -12.98 -8.26 -4.17
N VAL A 59 -12.41 -9.33 -3.63
CA VAL A 59 -13.09 -10.22 -2.68
C VAL A 59 -12.41 -10.11 -1.32
N LYS A 60 -13.21 -9.75 -0.31
CA LYS A 60 -12.78 -9.60 1.09
C LYS A 60 -12.03 -10.84 1.56
N ASN A 61 -10.81 -10.65 2.08
CA ASN A 61 -9.97 -11.69 2.68
C ASN A 61 -9.63 -12.88 1.77
N ALA A 62 -9.71 -12.74 0.43
CA ALA A 62 -9.34 -13.80 -0.49
C ALA A 62 -7.87 -13.65 -0.93
N ALA A 63 -7.09 -14.72 -0.80
CA ALA A 63 -5.80 -14.84 -1.47
C ALA A 63 -6.02 -14.64 -2.98
N PRO A 64 -5.30 -13.71 -3.63
CA PRO A 64 -5.46 -13.55 -5.07
C PRO A 64 -4.87 -14.75 -5.81
N GLY A 65 -5.49 -15.09 -6.94
CA GLY A 65 -5.08 -16.19 -7.83
C GLY A 65 -5.96 -17.44 -7.71
N GLU A 66 -6.02 -18.21 -8.79
CA GLU A 66 -6.88 -19.40 -8.91
C GLU A 66 -6.08 -20.68 -9.25
N THR A 67 -4.76 -20.59 -9.36
CA THR A 67 -3.85 -21.68 -9.77
C THR A 67 -2.96 -22.13 -8.61
N ASP A 68 -2.46 -23.36 -8.64
CA ASP A 68 -1.48 -23.87 -7.66
C ASP A 68 -0.21 -22.99 -7.61
N LYS A 69 0.22 -22.47 -8.76
CA LYS A 69 1.37 -21.55 -8.84
C LYS A 69 1.08 -20.21 -8.16
N SER A 70 -0.13 -19.68 -8.38
CA SER A 70 -0.56 -18.46 -7.70
C SER A 70 -0.65 -18.64 -6.18
N ALA A 71 -0.98 -19.83 -5.69
CA ALA A 71 -0.96 -20.13 -4.26
C ALA A 71 0.47 -20.11 -3.69
N ILE A 72 1.47 -20.65 -4.41
CA ILE A 72 2.89 -20.60 -4.02
C ILE A 72 3.38 -19.15 -3.96
N PHE A 73 3.11 -18.38 -5.02
CA PHE A 73 3.48 -16.98 -5.09
C PHE A 73 2.83 -16.15 -3.97
N THR A 74 1.51 -16.24 -3.84
CA THR A 74 0.74 -15.49 -2.84
C THR A 74 1.17 -15.84 -1.42
N SER A 75 1.41 -17.12 -1.13
CA SER A 75 1.89 -17.54 0.19
C SER A 75 3.26 -16.95 0.52
N ALA A 76 4.19 -16.96 -0.43
CA ALA A 76 5.52 -16.37 -0.25
C ALA A 76 5.46 -14.83 -0.09
N ALA A 77 4.62 -14.16 -0.89
CA ALA A 77 4.42 -12.71 -0.80
C ALA A 77 3.77 -12.28 0.52
N LEU A 78 2.83 -13.07 1.06
CA LEU A 78 2.24 -12.85 2.38
C LEU A 78 3.26 -13.09 3.49
N LYS A 79 4.03 -14.19 3.41
CA LYS A 79 5.09 -14.50 4.38
C LYS A 79 6.13 -13.37 4.47
N ALA A 80 6.46 -12.72 3.36
CA ALA A 80 7.42 -11.61 3.34
C ALA A 80 7.10 -10.47 4.33
N HIS A 81 5.82 -10.28 4.70
CA HIS A 81 5.41 -9.27 5.68
C HIS A 81 5.88 -9.56 7.11
N THR A 82 6.31 -10.78 7.39
CA THR A 82 6.76 -11.21 8.73
C THR A 82 8.20 -11.69 8.74
N GLU A 83 8.93 -11.58 7.62
CA GLU A 83 10.35 -11.93 7.60
C GLU A 83 11.19 -10.83 8.27
N ASP A 84 12.24 -11.22 8.97
CA ASP A 84 13.07 -10.31 9.80
C ASP A 84 13.60 -9.11 9.02
N TRP A 85 13.98 -9.29 7.75
CA TRP A 85 14.47 -8.18 6.91
C TRP A 85 13.43 -7.07 6.72
N TYR A 86 12.14 -7.43 6.80
CA TYR A 86 11.03 -6.50 6.61
C TYR A 86 10.44 -6.05 7.94
N ALA A 87 10.01 -6.99 8.78
CA ALA A 87 9.30 -6.73 10.04
C ALA A 87 10.22 -6.48 11.24
N GLY A 88 11.48 -6.91 11.15
CA GLY A 88 12.40 -6.99 12.26
C GLY A 88 12.25 -8.28 13.05
N SER A 89 13.33 -8.71 13.70
CA SER A 89 13.32 -9.93 14.51
C SER A 89 12.65 -9.70 15.87
N GLU A 90 12.06 -10.75 16.43
CA GLU A 90 11.38 -10.68 17.73
C GLU A 90 12.31 -10.25 18.88
N ASP A 91 13.59 -10.61 18.79
CA ASP A 91 14.62 -10.24 19.76
C ASP A 91 15.21 -8.83 19.57
N GLY A 92 14.75 -8.10 18.53
CA GLY A 92 15.18 -6.75 18.22
C GLY A 92 16.59 -6.62 17.64
N THR A 93 17.25 -7.73 17.29
CA THR A 93 18.60 -7.71 16.70
C THR A 93 18.61 -7.28 15.24
N VAL A 94 17.52 -7.52 14.51
CA VAL A 94 17.33 -7.09 13.13
C VAL A 94 16.32 -5.94 13.11
N GLN A 95 16.80 -4.77 12.70
CA GLN A 95 15.93 -3.64 12.37
C GLN A 95 15.26 -3.89 11.03
N GLY A 96 13.98 -4.29 11.04
CA GLY A 96 13.22 -4.50 9.80
C GLY A 96 13.05 -3.21 8.99
N PHE A 97 13.01 -3.35 7.66
CA PHE A 97 12.83 -2.23 6.74
C PHE A 97 11.58 -1.38 7.04
N CYS A 98 10.47 -1.99 7.48
CA CYS A 98 9.24 -1.25 7.81
C CYS A 98 9.37 -0.38 9.07
N ASN A 99 10.43 -0.58 9.85
CA ASN A 99 10.72 0.15 11.08
C ASN A 99 11.88 1.14 10.90
N HIS A 100 12.17 1.58 9.68
CA HIS A 100 13.34 2.40 9.38
C HIS A 100 13.42 3.67 10.27
N PRO A 101 14.50 3.89 11.04
CA PRO A 101 14.55 4.94 12.06
C PRO A 101 14.48 6.35 11.47
N ILE A 102 15.10 6.58 10.30
CA ILE A 102 15.01 7.87 9.59
C ILE A 102 13.56 8.25 9.28
N LEU A 103 12.75 7.26 8.88
CA LEU A 103 11.35 7.51 8.53
C LEU A 103 10.51 7.84 9.78
N HIS A 104 10.72 7.08 10.86
CA HIS A 104 10.03 7.34 12.13
C HIS A 104 10.40 8.72 12.70
N ASP A 105 11.68 9.08 12.72
CA ASP A 105 12.14 10.40 13.17
C ASP A 105 11.56 11.52 12.31
N PHE A 106 11.58 11.34 10.98
CA PHE A 106 11.01 12.32 10.07
C PHE A 106 9.52 12.54 10.37
N ILE A 107 8.72 11.47 10.48
CA ILE A 107 7.29 11.57 10.79
C ILE A 107 7.10 12.26 12.14
N SER A 108 7.83 11.83 13.17
CA SER A 108 7.72 12.37 14.53
C SER A 108 7.90 13.88 14.58
N ARG A 109 8.88 14.41 13.82
CA ARG A 109 9.13 15.84 13.70
C ARG A 109 8.14 16.53 12.76
N PHE A 110 7.78 15.89 11.65
CA PHE A 110 6.89 16.45 10.64
C PHE A 110 5.47 16.66 11.17
N THR A 111 4.97 15.73 11.99
CA THR A 111 3.61 15.78 12.56
C THR A 111 3.55 16.47 13.92
N LEU A 112 4.72 16.75 14.53
CA LEU A 112 4.87 17.26 15.90
C LEU A 112 4.32 16.32 16.99
N TRP A 113 4.17 15.03 16.68
CA TRP A 113 3.72 14.04 17.66
C TRP A 113 4.82 13.64 18.66
N GLY A 114 6.10 13.82 18.30
CA GLY A 114 7.21 13.47 19.17
C GLY A 114 7.16 12.00 19.60
N ASP A 115 7.34 11.75 20.90
CA ASP A 115 7.30 10.40 21.50
C ASP A 115 5.93 9.70 21.37
N ASN A 116 4.89 10.43 20.99
CA ASN A 116 3.58 9.83 20.72
C ASN A 116 3.48 9.19 19.33
N THR A 117 4.49 9.34 18.48
CA THR A 117 4.52 8.73 17.14
C THR A 117 4.58 7.21 17.25
N LEU A 118 3.55 6.54 16.73
CA LEU A 118 3.47 5.09 16.67
C LEU A 118 3.39 4.61 15.23
N THR A 119 4.30 3.72 14.85
CA THR A 119 4.19 2.94 13.61
C THR A 119 3.16 1.83 13.82
N VAL A 120 2.16 1.77 12.95
CA VAL A 120 1.17 0.69 12.95
C VAL A 120 1.82 -0.57 12.37
N LYS A 121 1.77 -1.69 13.11
CA LYS A 121 2.41 -2.96 12.71
C LYS A 121 1.83 -3.55 11.42
N ARG A 122 0.53 -3.32 11.17
CA ARG A 122 -0.09 -3.72 9.91
C ARG A 122 0.37 -2.81 8.79
N THR A 123 1.26 -3.34 7.97
CA THR A 123 1.79 -2.69 6.77
C THR A 123 1.21 -3.34 5.52
N LEU A 124 1.39 -2.72 4.36
CA LEU A 124 0.95 -3.27 3.08
C LEU A 124 2.14 -3.38 2.13
N LEU A 125 2.81 -4.53 2.09
CA LEU A 125 3.87 -4.81 1.13
C LEU A 125 3.26 -5.38 -0.15
N ARG A 126 3.22 -4.58 -1.22
CA ARG A 126 2.43 -4.86 -2.42
C ARG A 126 3.30 -4.88 -3.67
N ASN A 127 3.24 -5.99 -4.40
CA ASN A 127 3.76 -6.10 -5.75
C ASN A 127 2.69 -5.79 -6.81
N ASN A 128 3.13 -5.45 -8.02
CA ASN A 128 2.32 -5.53 -9.23
C ASN A 128 3.21 -5.99 -10.39
N THR A 129 2.99 -7.22 -10.83
CA THR A 129 3.63 -7.78 -12.02
C THR A 129 3.03 -7.14 -13.29
N PRO A 130 3.78 -7.11 -14.41
CA PRO A 130 3.31 -6.48 -15.64
C PRO A 130 1.94 -7.02 -16.11
N GLY A 131 1.06 -6.13 -16.56
CA GLY A 131 -0.27 -6.45 -17.11
C GLY A 131 -1.36 -6.77 -16.08
N ASN A 132 -1.00 -7.01 -14.81
CA ASN A 132 -1.97 -7.38 -13.77
C ASN A 132 -2.85 -6.21 -13.31
N LYS A 133 -3.95 -6.55 -12.62
CA LYS A 133 -4.87 -5.56 -12.03
C LYS A 133 -4.13 -4.64 -11.06
N ALA A 134 -4.45 -3.35 -11.15
CA ALA A 134 -3.96 -2.32 -10.25
C ALA A 134 -4.90 -2.13 -9.05
N ILE A 135 -4.41 -1.47 -8.00
CA ILE A 135 -5.24 -1.06 -6.86
C ILE A 135 -6.20 0.05 -7.29
N GLY A 136 -7.48 -0.13 -6.98
CA GLY A 136 -8.54 0.82 -7.28
C GLY A 136 -8.42 2.16 -6.53
N VAL A 137 -9.31 3.09 -6.85
CA VAL A 137 -9.41 4.39 -6.21
C VAL A 137 -9.87 4.25 -4.78
N HIS A 138 -9.13 4.82 -3.84
CA HIS A 138 -9.48 4.82 -2.42
C HIS A 138 -8.80 5.97 -1.67
N TYR A 139 -9.14 6.09 -0.39
CA TYR A 139 -8.38 6.82 0.61
C TYR A 139 -8.19 5.89 1.82
N ASP A 140 -7.21 6.18 2.67
CA ASP A 140 -6.76 5.24 3.71
C ASP A 140 -7.73 5.14 4.90
N GLN A 141 -8.48 6.20 5.18
CA GLN A 141 -9.43 6.24 6.28
C GLN A 141 -10.50 5.15 6.17
N SER A 142 -10.89 4.74 4.95
CA SER A 142 -11.86 3.65 4.78
C SER A 142 -11.37 2.35 5.43
N PHE A 143 -10.06 2.16 5.54
CA PHE A 143 -9.42 0.99 6.15
C PHE A 143 -8.88 1.24 7.57
N MET A 144 -9.14 2.41 8.18
CA MET A 144 -8.70 2.77 9.54
C MET A 144 -9.77 3.50 10.35
N ARG A 145 -11.05 3.26 10.04
CA ARG A 145 -12.21 3.95 10.65
C ARG A 145 -12.38 3.75 12.16
N TYR A 146 -11.67 2.81 12.78
CA TYR A 146 -11.68 2.68 14.24
C TYR A 146 -10.81 3.75 14.94
N GLY A 147 -9.97 4.46 14.18
CA GLY A 147 -9.22 5.62 14.64
C GLY A 147 -9.76 6.93 14.08
N GLU A 148 -9.31 8.04 14.66
CA GLU A 148 -9.50 9.36 14.06
C GLU A 148 -8.76 9.47 12.72
N PRO A 149 -9.25 10.29 11.77
CA PRO A 149 -8.67 10.45 10.44
C PRO A 149 -7.39 11.31 10.43
N THR A 150 -6.47 11.03 11.35
CA THR A 150 -5.23 11.79 11.57
C THR A 150 -3.98 11.01 11.17
N SER A 151 -4.13 9.77 10.71
CA SER A 151 -3.01 8.95 10.28
C SER A 151 -2.24 9.59 9.12
N VAL A 152 -0.91 9.42 9.15
CA VAL A 152 -0.03 9.70 8.02
C VAL A 152 0.47 8.38 7.47
N THR A 153 0.28 8.18 6.17
CA THR A 153 0.88 7.03 5.46
C THR A 153 2.13 7.51 4.72
N ALA A 154 3.18 6.72 4.82
CA ALA A 154 4.39 6.82 4.02
C ALA A 154 4.39 5.65 3.03
N TRP A 155 4.16 5.93 1.75
CA TRP A 155 4.35 4.97 0.69
C TRP A 155 5.80 5.01 0.22
N VAL A 156 6.47 3.86 0.28
CA VAL A 156 7.87 3.69 -0.09
C VAL A 156 7.96 2.78 -1.31
N PRO A 157 8.32 3.29 -2.50
CA PRO A 157 8.69 2.45 -3.64
C PRO A 157 9.95 1.66 -3.31
N ILE A 158 9.85 0.33 -3.32
CA ILE A 158 10.98 -0.57 -3.04
C ILE A 158 11.65 -0.90 -4.38
N GLY A 159 12.35 0.09 -4.94
CA GLY A 159 12.93 0.05 -6.29
C GLY A 159 12.48 1.24 -7.14
N ASP A 160 13.13 1.42 -8.30
CA ASP A 160 12.70 2.42 -9.27
C ASP A 160 11.36 2.00 -9.91
N VAL A 161 10.50 2.98 -10.16
CA VAL A 161 9.20 2.82 -10.82
C VAL A 161 9.08 3.87 -11.91
N ARG A 162 9.07 3.42 -13.18
CA ARG A 162 8.84 4.31 -14.33
C ARG A 162 7.41 4.87 -14.31
N LEU A 163 7.15 5.88 -15.13
CA LEU A 163 5.82 6.49 -15.24
C LEU A 163 4.74 5.47 -15.62
N GLU A 164 5.10 4.53 -16.49
CA GLU A 164 4.26 3.41 -16.94
C GLU A 164 4.38 2.17 -16.04
N GLY A 165 5.23 2.22 -15.01
CA GLY A 165 5.58 1.07 -14.17
C GLY A 165 4.57 0.75 -13.06
N GLY A 166 3.38 1.33 -13.06
CA GLY A 166 2.35 1.00 -12.07
C GLY A 166 2.52 1.63 -10.69
N GLY A 167 3.13 2.82 -10.64
CA GLY A 167 3.29 3.62 -9.42
C GLY A 167 1.96 4.17 -8.87
N LEU A 168 2.01 4.78 -7.68
CA LEU A 168 0.85 5.48 -7.13
C LEU A 168 0.53 6.73 -7.94
N ILE A 169 -0.76 7.05 -7.99
CA ILE A 169 -1.29 8.29 -8.56
C ILE A 169 -2.20 8.96 -7.54
N TYR A 170 -2.17 10.29 -7.51
CA TYR A 170 -2.88 11.09 -6.52
C TYR A 170 -3.87 12.02 -7.20
N MET A 171 -5.07 12.13 -6.65
CA MET A 171 -6.07 13.03 -7.22
C MET A 171 -5.79 14.47 -6.81
N GLN A 172 -5.84 15.38 -7.80
CA GLN A 172 -5.76 16.82 -7.55
C GLN A 172 -6.87 17.25 -6.58
N ASP A 173 -6.49 17.92 -5.49
CA ASP A 173 -7.39 18.31 -4.39
C ASP A 173 -8.20 17.12 -3.84
N GLY A 174 -7.59 15.92 -3.84
CA GLY A 174 -8.24 14.67 -3.50
C GLY A 174 -8.56 14.51 -2.02
N GLU A 175 -7.80 15.17 -1.13
CA GLU A 175 -8.06 15.10 0.32
C GLU A 175 -9.42 15.66 0.70
N LYS A 176 -9.74 16.89 0.25
CA LYS A 176 -11.03 17.52 0.54
C LYS A 176 -12.19 16.67 0.03
N LEU A 177 -12.07 16.16 -1.21
CA LEU A 177 -13.08 15.27 -1.78
C LEU A 177 -13.21 13.96 -0.99
N GLY A 178 -12.09 13.37 -0.54
CA GLY A 178 -12.12 12.16 0.27
C GLY A 178 -12.81 12.37 1.61
N GLU A 179 -12.58 13.50 2.26
CA GLU A 179 -13.27 13.90 3.49
C GLU A 179 -14.78 14.10 3.26
N GLU A 180 -15.17 14.79 2.18
CA GLU A 180 -16.57 14.98 1.80
C GLU A 180 -17.28 13.62 1.59
N ILE A 181 -16.65 12.71 0.87
CA ILE A 181 -17.16 11.35 0.61
C ILE A 181 -17.28 10.56 1.93
N GLU A 182 -16.28 10.60 2.80
CA GLU A 182 -16.29 9.91 4.09
C GLU A 182 -17.41 10.41 5.01
N ASN A 183 -17.60 11.73 5.06
CA ASN A 183 -18.68 12.36 5.82
C ASN A 183 -20.05 11.98 5.28
N GLU A 184 -20.23 11.96 3.96
CA GLU A 184 -21.47 11.52 3.31
C GLU A 184 -21.80 10.06 3.63
N PHE A 185 -20.82 9.16 3.54
CA PHE A 185 -21.00 7.75 3.91
C PHE A 185 -21.40 7.59 5.38
N THR A 186 -20.71 8.29 6.28
CA THR A 186 -21.01 8.25 7.72
C THR A 186 -22.42 8.76 8.00
N ALA A 187 -22.83 9.87 7.37
CA ALA A 187 -24.17 10.43 7.54
C ALA A 187 -25.26 9.46 7.04
N LYS A 188 -25.06 8.84 5.88
CA LYS A 188 -25.99 7.82 5.32
C LYS A 188 -26.10 6.60 6.21
N ALA A 189 -24.98 6.08 6.73
CA ALA A 189 -24.98 4.93 7.64
C ALA A 189 -25.77 5.22 8.92
N LYS A 190 -25.54 6.38 9.53
CA LYS A 190 -26.32 6.82 10.71
C LYS A 190 -27.80 6.99 10.40
N ALA A 191 -28.14 7.61 9.26
CA ALA A 191 -29.53 7.76 8.85
C ALA A 191 -30.23 6.42 8.57
N ALA A 192 -29.48 5.41 8.13
CA ALA A 192 -29.97 4.04 7.95
C ALA A 192 -30.08 3.24 9.27
N GLY A 193 -29.74 3.84 10.42
CA GLY A 193 -29.83 3.20 11.73
C GLY A 193 -28.72 2.19 12.01
N MET A 194 -27.61 2.23 11.27
CA MET A 194 -26.45 1.37 11.54
C MET A 194 -25.83 1.72 12.90
N SER A 195 -25.40 0.69 13.62
CA SER A 195 -24.59 0.86 14.83
C SER A 195 -23.25 1.54 14.53
N GLU A 196 -22.54 1.99 15.57
CA GLU A 196 -21.20 2.55 15.39
C GLU A 196 -20.23 1.55 14.74
N ASP A 197 -20.28 0.28 15.14
CA ASP A 197 -19.40 -0.76 14.62
C ASP A 197 -19.71 -1.08 13.16
N GLU A 198 -20.99 -1.10 12.78
CA GLU A 198 -21.39 -1.26 11.38
C GLU A 198 -20.96 -0.07 10.54
N THR A 199 -21.07 1.15 11.07
CA THR A 199 -20.65 2.37 10.37
C THR A 199 -19.13 2.40 10.12
N LYS A 200 -18.34 1.95 11.09
CA LYS A 200 -16.86 1.85 10.99
C LYS A 200 -16.40 0.74 10.04
N ASN A 201 -17.26 -0.20 9.66
CA ASN A 201 -16.89 -1.28 8.76
C ASN A 201 -16.78 -0.82 7.30
N ALA A 202 -15.59 -0.95 6.71
CA ALA A 202 -15.29 -0.62 5.31
C ALA A 202 -16.12 -1.40 4.27
N PHE A 203 -16.80 -2.46 4.70
CA PHE A 203 -17.57 -3.39 3.87
C PHE A 203 -19.06 -3.40 4.23
N ASN A 204 -19.58 -2.35 4.87
CA ASN A 204 -21.01 -2.24 5.15
C ASN A 204 -21.82 -1.92 3.88
N ALA A 205 -23.16 -2.01 3.96
CA ALA A 205 -24.05 -1.84 2.81
C ALA A 205 -23.97 -0.46 2.12
N ASN A 206 -23.37 0.54 2.78
CA ASN A 206 -23.17 1.88 2.23
C ASN A 206 -21.79 2.09 1.61
N MET A 207 -20.88 1.12 1.76
CA MET A 207 -19.58 1.07 1.12
C MET A 207 -19.56 0.03 0.00
N MET A 208 -18.74 0.25 -1.03
CA MET A 208 -18.55 -0.74 -2.09
C MET A 208 -18.00 -2.04 -1.50
N THR A 209 -18.39 -3.19 -2.06
CA THR A 209 -18.01 -4.53 -1.59
C THR A 209 -16.50 -4.78 -1.51
N THR A 210 -15.70 -3.95 -2.20
CA THR A 210 -14.23 -3.99 -2.25
C THR A 210 -13.55 -3.00 -1.32
N GLY A 211 -14.28 -2.04 -0.73
CA GLY A 211 -13.71 -0.90 -0.01
C GLY A 211 -13.12 0.20 -0.91
N PHE A 212 -13.14 0.03 -2.23
CA PHE A 212 -12.70 1.04 -3.21
C PHE A 212 -13.85 1.94 -3.66
N LEU A 213 -13.57 3.22 -3.90
CA LEU A 213 -14.51 4.18 -4.47
C LEU A 213 -14.78 3.91 -5.96
N SER A 214 -13.82 3.31 -6.66
CA SER A 214 -13.92 2.91 -8.07
C SER A 214 -12.76 1.99 -8.45
N GLU A 215 -12.96 1.06 -9.37
CA GLU A 215 -11.85 0.30 -9.97
C GLU A 215 -11.08 1.10 -11.03
N GLY A 216 -11.70 2.12 -11.63
CA GLY A 216 -11.18 2.85 -12.78
C GLY A 216 -10.81 4.29 -12.44
N PRO A 217 -9.52 4.63 -12.20
CA PRO A 217 -9.12 5.99 -11.88
C PRO A 217 -9.51 6.99 -12.98
N ALA A 218 -9.41 6.63 -14.25
CA ALA A 218 -9.76 7.52 -15.36
C ALA A 218 -11.25 7.95 -15.32
N ASP A 219 -12.17 7.02 -15.09
CA ASP A 219 -13.60 7.33 -14.95
C ASP A 219 -13.89 8.14 -13.70
N PHE A 220 -13.22 7.81 -12.59
CA PHE A 220 -13.38 8.56 -11.34
C PHE A 220 -12.91 10.01 -11.49
N GLY A 221 -11.78 10.25 -12.16
CA GLY A 221 -11.31 11.60 -12.48
C GLY A 221 -12.31 12.40 -13.32
N ARG A 222 -12.86 11.77 -14.38
CA ARG A 222 -13.90 12.39 -15.22
C ARG A 222 -15.16 12.72 -14.42
N ARG A 223 -15.63 11.80 -13.58
CA ARG A 223 -16.84 11.96 -12.75
C ARG A 223 -16.77 13.19 -11.87
N TYR A 224 -15.62 13.46 -11.27
CA TYR A 224 -15.41 14.59 -10.36
C TYR A 224 -14.74 15.81 -11.02
N GLY A 225 -14.48 15.76 -12.33
CA GLY A 225 -13.80 16.85 -13.06
C GLY A 225 -12.38 17.13 -12.55
N LYS A 226 -11.69 16.10 -12.02
CA LYS A 226 -10.36 16.23 -11.40
C LYS A 226 -9.29 15.49 -12.19
N LYS A 227 -8.06 16.00 -12.12
CA LYS A 227 -6.88 15.39 -12.74
C LYS A 227 -6.20 14.43 -11.78
N TRP A 228 -5.51 13.44 -12.35
CA TRP A 228 -4.58 12.60 -11.64
C TRP A 228 -3.16 13.15 -11.79
N LEU A 229 -2.46 13.26 -10.67
CA LEU A 229 -1.05 13.59 -10.56
C LEU A 229 -0.27 12.28 -10.59
N VAL A 230 0.72 12.21 -11.48
CA VAL A 230 1.51 11.01 -11.75
C VAL A 230 2.98 11.41 -11.79
N SER A 231 3.86 10.57 -11.28
CA SER A 231 5.31 10.74 -11.34
C SER A 231 5.98 9.39 -11.54
N ALA A 232 7.21 9.42 -12.06
CA ALA A 232 8.16 8.33 -11.83
C ALA A 232 8.71 8.42 -10.39
N TYR A 233 9.24 7.31 -9.90
CA TYR A 233 9.81 7.18 -8.56
C TYR A 233 11.17 6.51 -8.64
N GLU A 234 12.09 6.92 -7.77
CA GLU A 234 13.41 6.30 -7.62
C GLU A 234 13.50 5.61 -6.26
N ALA A 235 14.28 4.53 -6.19
CA ALA A 235 14.60 3.89 -4.92
C ALA A 235 15.27 4.89 -3.97
N GLY A 236 14.65 5.09 -2.82
CA GLY A 236 15.01 6.11 -1.83
C GLY A 236 13.94 7.19 -1.67
N ASP A 237 13.00 7.32 -2.61
CA ASP A 237 11.88 8.25 -2.47
C ASP A 237 10.88 7.78 -1.42
N VAL A 238 10.16 8.74 -0.85
CA VAL A 238 9.02 8.48 0.04
C VAL A 238 7.90 9.46 -0.29
N VAL A 239 6.67 8.96 -0.40
CA VAL A 239 5.47 9.78 -0.54
C VAL A 239 4.67 9.75 0.75
N PHE A 240 4.38 10.91 1.31
CA PHE A 240 3.54 11.05 2.49
C PHE A 240 2.15 11.51 2.10
N HIS A 241 1.11 10.89 2.65
CA HIS A 241 -0.28 11.28 2.40
C HIS A 241 -1.16 11.12 3.64
N SER A 242 -2.16 11.99 3.76
CA SER A 242 -3.13 11.97 4.85
C SER A 242 -4.23 10.93 4.63
N ALA A 243 -4.96 10.61 5.72
CA ALA A 243 -6.00 9.59 5.76
C ALA A 243 -7.07 9.71 4.65
N HIS A 244 -7.43 10.93 4.23
CA HIS A 244 -8.45 11.18 3.21
C HIS A 244 -7.89 11.43 1.80
N MET A 245 -6.57 11.42 1.62
CA MET A 245 -6.01 11.68 0.29
C MET A 245 -6.43 10.59 -0.70
N ILE A 246 -7.23 10.96 -1.70
CA ILE A 246 -7.64 10.04 -2.76
C ILE A 246 -6.45 9.68 -3.64
N HIS A 247 -6.19 8.38 -3.74
CA HIS A 247 -5.11 7.81 -4.52
C HIS A 247 -5.50 6.46 -5.14
N ALA A 248 -4.69 6.00 -6.08
CA ALA A 248 -4.82 4.69 -6.74
C ALA A 248 -3.44 4.24 -7.24
N SER A 249 -3.36 3.09 -7.90
CA SER A 249 -2.19 2.74 -8.75
C SER A 249 -2.61 2.54 -10.19
N THR A 250 -1.64 2.61 -11.09
CA THR A 250 -1.83 2.26 -12.50
C THR A 250 -1.43 0.82 -12.77
N LYS A 251 -1.90 0.27 -13.91
CA LYS A 251 -1.41 -1.04 -14.36
C LYS A 251 0.07 -0.91 -14.72
N ASN A 252 0.86 -1.90 -14.32
CA ASN A 252 2.26 -1.95 -14.68
C ASN A 252 2.43 -2.36 -16.16
N HIS A 253 2.97 -1.44 -16.94
CA HIS A 253 3.36 -1.59 -18.34
C HIS A 253 4.85 -1.28 -18.54
N ASP A 254 5.68 -1.52 -17.52
CA ASP A 254 7.11 -1.30 -17.59
C ASP A 254 7.72 -2.08 -18.78
N PRO A 255 8.44 -1.40 -19.70
CA PRO A 255 8.93 -2.02 -20.93
C PRO A 255 10.04 -3.04 -20.71
N GLU A 256 10.71 -3.01 -19.55
CA GLU A 256 11.72 -4.00 -19.17
C GLU A 256 11.11 -5.18 -18.39
N GLY A 257 9.79 -5.16 -18.15
CA GLY A 257 9.12 -6.17 -17.34
C GLY A 257 9.43 -6.05 -15.85
N ARG A 258 9.84 -4.86 -15.37
CA ARG A 258 10.15 -4.63 -13.96
C ARG A 258 8.90 -4.80 -13.09
N ILE A 259 8.97 -5.62 -12.06
CA ILE A 259 7.88 -5.79 -11.09
C ILE A 259 7.87 -4.58 -10.15
N ARG A 260 6.75 -3.86 -10.09
CA ARG A 260 6.56 -2.78 -9.12
C ARG A 260 6.45 -3.39 -7.73
N LEU A 261 7.20 -2.86 -6.77
CA LEU A 261 7.11 -3.22 -5.36
C LEU A 261 7.06 -1.94 -4.54
N GLY A 262 6.20 -1.89 -3.54
CA GLY A 262 6.15 -0.79 -2.59
C GLY A 262 5.55 -1.24 -1.28
N THR A 263 5.78 -0.45 -0.24
CA THR A 263 5.14 -0.65 1.07
C THR A 263 4.42 0.60 1.54
N ASP A 264 3.22 0.42 2.10
CA ASP A 264 2.51 1.45 2.85
C ASP A 264 2.79 1.29 4.35
N LEU A 265 3.48 2.27 4.93
CA LEU A 265 3.80 2.35 6.35
C LEU A 265 2.95 3.43 6.99
N ARG A 266 2.19 3.09 8.03
CA ARG A 266 1.20 4.00 8.62
C ARG A 266 1.61 4.43 10.01
N PHE A 267 1.43 5.70 10.29
CA PHE A 267 1.81 6.33 11.54
C PHE A 267 0.63 7.06 12.16
N VAL A 268 0.52 7.00 13.48
CA VAL A 268 -0.54 7.64 14.27
C VAL A 268 0.03 8.31 15.51
N ASP A 269 -0.74 9.25 16.07
CA ASP A 269 -0.53 9.78 17.42
C ASP A 269 -1.16 8.83 18.44
N LYS A 270 -0.33 8.10 19.19
CA LYS A 270 -0.80 7.11 20.19
C LYS A 270 -1.51 7.73 21.40
N SER A 271 -1.45 9.06 21.57
CA SER A 271 -2.18 9.78 22.61
C SER A 271 -3.64 10.06 22.22
N ARG A 272 -4.00 9.89 20.94
CA ARG A 272 -5.34 10.08 20.38
C ARG A 272 -6.01 8.75 20.06
N PRO A 273 -7.33 8.69 19.85
CA PRO A 273 -7.99 7.48 19.38
C PRO A 273 -7.45 7.04 18.01
N TRP A 274 -6.94 5.81 17.93
CA TRP A 274 -6.40 5.21 16.70
C TRP A 274 -6.87 3.75 16.56
N ASP A 275 -6.76 3.17 15.35
CA ASP A 275 -7.25 1.82 15.05
C ASP A 275 -6.37 0.73 15.70
N THR A 276 -6.71 0.35 16.93
CA THR A 276 -6.03 -0.72 17.69
C THR A 276 -6.42 -2.12 17.22
N VAL A 277 -7.60 -2.29 16.63
CA VAL A 277 -8.11 -3.59 16.13
C VAL A 277 -7.17 -4.14 15.07
N ARG A 278 -6.71 -3.27 14.18
CA ARG A 278 -5.82 -3.62 13.08
C ARG A 278 -4.34 -3.56 13.45
N HIS A 279 -3.98 -3.29 14.71
CA HIS A 279 -2.58 -3.27 15.18
C HIS A 279 -1.99 -4.66 15.40
N ILE A 280 -2.83 -5.64 15.74
CA ILE A 280 -2.38 -6.93 16.29
C ILE A 280 -1.81 -7.85 15.20
N HIS A 281 -2.19 -7.65 13.94
CA HIS A 281 -1.85 -8.55 12.83
C HIS A 281 -0.97 -7.83 11.80
N THR A 282 0.21 -8.39 11.52
CA THR A 282 1.17 -7.88 10.52
C THR A 282 0.67 -8.10 9.08
N THR A 283 -0.32 -8.98 8.90
CA THR A 283 -0.85 -9.40 7.60
C THR A 283 -2.37 -9.41 7.62
N MET A 284 -2.99 -8.62 6.74
CA MET A 284 -4.29 -8.93 6.15
C MET A 284 -4.38 -8.33 4.75
N ILE A 285 -4.84 -9.17 3.82
CA ILE A 285 -5.37 -8.80 2.50
C ILE A 285 -6.60 -7.92 2.69
#